data_AF-A0A453HF33-F1
#
_entry.id   AF-A0A453HF33-F1
#
_cell.length_a   1.000
_cell.length_b   1.000
_cell.length_c   1.000
_cell.angle_alpha   90.00
_cell.angle_beta   90.00
_cell.angle_gamma   90.00
#
_symmetry.space_group_name_H-M   'P 1'
#
loop_
_entity.id
_entity.type
_entity.pdbx_description
1 polymer ?
#
loop_
_entity_poly.entity_id
_entity_poly.type
_entity_poly.pdbx_seq_one_letter_code
_entity_poly.pdbx_strand_id
1 'polypeptide(L)'
;ELLRFVLSSHVAAPDPALPLSLSYCSRLLEDDLCDKLATELAACAEEGRIPRPPVVAGAVGTPAEENDSRRREGEWEAVLREKGGELKRIYDAVEFVLHVQEPYFTQLSAGSKNVEGRLAAGNYNRITQGSLLLFNKCLLLEVEGS
;
A
#
# COMPACT_ATOMS: atom_id res chain seq x y z
N GLU A 1 -11.28 -14.47 -2.81
CA GLU A 1 -11.24 -14.38 -4.29
C GLU A 1 -10.34 -13.26 -4.82
N LEU A 2 -10.49 -12.00 -4.39
CA LEU A 2 -9.69 -10.87 -4.89
C LEU A 2 -8.16 -11.06 -4.73
N LEU A 3 -7.70 -11.46 -3.55
CA LEU A 3 -6.26 -11.68 -3.29
C LEU A 3 -5.67 -12.73 -4.25
N ARG A 4 -6.36 -13.86 -4.41
CA ARG A 4 -5.95 -14.94 -5.32
C ARG A 4 -5.91 -14.46 -6.76
N PHE A 5 -6.91 -13.68 -7.18
CA PHE A 5 -6.95 -13.06 -8.50
C PHE A 5 -5.73 -12.15 -8.72
N VAL A 6 -5.47 -11.20 -7.82
CA VAL A 6 -4.34 -10.26 -7.91
C VAL A 6 -3.00 -11.01 -8.02
N LEU A 7 -2.77 -12.02 -7.16
CA LEU A 7 -1.55 -12.81 -7.19
C LEU A 7 -1.42 -13.59 -8.51
N SER A 8 -2.51 -14.19 -9.01
CA SER A 8 -2.50 -14.95 -10.27
C SER A 8 -2.26 -14.05 -11.49
N SER A 9 -2.87 -12.86 -11.50
CA SER A 9 -2.68 -11.85 -12.54
C SER A 9 -1.24 -11.36 -12.57
N HIS A 10 -0.63 -11.10 -11.41
CA HIS A 10 0.79 -10.70 -11.31
C HIS A 10 1.74 -11.79 -11.78
N VAL A 11 1.44 -13.07 -11.51
CA VAL A 11 2.24 -14.19 -12.01
C VAL A 11 2.14 -14.30 -13.53
N ALA A 12 0.97 -14.06 -14.11
CA ALA A 12 0.75 -14.12 -15.55
C ALA A 12 1.31 -12.88 -16.29
N ALA A 13 1.16 -11.71 -15.71
CA ALA A 13 1.60 -10.42 -16.22
C ALA A 13 2.13 -9.58 -15.05
N PRO A 14 3.47 -9.52 -14.86
CA PRO A 14 4.07 -8.81 -13.73
C PRO A 14 3.64 -7.34 -13.68
N ASP A 15 3.00 -6.97 -12.58
CA ASP A 15 2.59 -5.60 -12.29
C ASP A 15 3.72 -4.90 -11.53
N PRO A 16 4.37 -3.85 -12.09
CA PRO A 16 5.40 -3.10 -11.38
C PRO A 16 4.88 -2.42 -10.10
N ALA A 17 3.57 -2.22 -9.96
CA ALA A 17 2.95 -1.67 -8.76
C ALA A 17 2.81 -2.70 -7.62
N LEU A 18 2.98 -4.00 -7.89
CA LEU A 18 2.96 -5.04 -6.86
C LEU A 18 4.41 -5.48 -6.52
N PRO A 19 5.00 -5.00 -5.41
CA PRO A 19 6.39 -5.26 -5.05
C PRO A 19 6.62 -6.66 -4.46
N LEU A 20 5.99 -7.68 -5.04
CA LEU A 20 6.14 -9.08 -4.66
C LEU A 20 6.90 -9.83 -5.77
N SER A 21 7.84 -10.68 -5.38
CA SER A 21 8.53 -11.52 -6.35
C SER A 21 7.58 -12.57 -6.95
N LEU A 22 7.77 -12.91 -8.22
CA LEU A 22 6.96 -13.92 -8.90
C LEU A 22 7.03 -15.28 -8.18
N SER A 23 8.23 -15.65 -7.72
CA SER A 23 8.44 -16.89 -6.96
C SER A 23 7.69 -16.90 -5.61
N TYR A 24 7.55 -15.75 -4.96
CA TYR A 24 6.76 -15.64 -3.74
C TYR A 24 5.26 -15.74 -4.03
N CYS A 25 4.77 -15.07 -5.07
CA CYS A 25 3.37 -15.16 -5.49
C CYS A 25 2.97 -16.58 -5.93
N SER A 26 3.80 -17.28 -6.71
CA SER A 26 3.55 -18.68 -7.08
C SER A 26 3.43 -19.57 -5.86
N ARG A 27 4.32 -19.42 -4.86
CA ARG A 27 4.25 -20.18 -3.61
C ARG A 27 3.00 -19.89 -2.79
N LEU A 28 2.54 -18.64 -2.76
CA LEU A 28 1.28 -18.29 -2.09
C LEU A 28 0.08 -18.98 -2.76
N LEU A 29 0.14 -19.21 -4.08
CA LEU A 29 -0.92 -19.84 -4.86
C LEU A 29 -0.93 -21.38 -4.80
N GLU A 30 0.18 -22.01 -4.42
CA GLU A 30 0.38 -23.46 -4.46
C GLU A 30 -0.14 -24.23 -3.23
N ASP A 31 -0.72 -23.56 -2.23
CA ASP A 31 -1.22 -24.17 -0.97
C ASP A 31 -2.40 -23.37 -0.38
N ASP A 32 -2.88 -23.75 0.81
CA ASP A 32 -3.80 -22.96 1.66
C ASP A 32 -3.17 -21.64 2.19
N LEU A 33 -1.95 -21.31 1.75
CA LEU A 33 -1.22 -20.11 2.18
C LEU A 33 -1.92 -18.82 1.75
N CYS A 34 -2.51 -18.79 0.55
CA CYS A 34 -3.30 -17.65 0.11
C CYS A 34 -4.52 -17.43 1.01
N ASP A 35 -5.18 -18.50 1.45
CA ASP A 35 -6.37 -18.41 2.30
C ASP A 35 -5.99 -18.00 3.72
N LYS A 36 -4.90 -18.55 4.27
CA LYS A 36 -4.33 -18.11 5.56
C LYS A 36 -3.95 -16.64 5.53
N LEU A 37 -3.26 -16.19 4.48
CA LEU A 37 -2.90 -14.79 4.31
C LEU A 37 -4.14 -13.91 4.22
N ALA A 38 -5.18 -14.34 3.48
CA ALA A 38 -6.44 -13.60 3.39
C ALA A 38 -7.11 -13.46 4.77
N THR A 39 -7.14 -14.54 5.57
CA THR A 39 -7.70 -14.51 6.93
C THR A 39 -6.93 -13.57 7.84
N GLU A 40 -5.59 -13.63 7.83
CA GLU A 40 -4.74 -12.77 8.65
C GLU A 40 -4.88 -11.28 8.25
N LEU A 41 -4.92 -10.98 6.95
CA LEU A 41 -5.14 -9.62 6.45
C LEU A 41 -6.51 -9.08 6.85
N ALA A 42 -7.55 -9.90 6.76
CA ALA A 42 -8.90 -9.51 7.20
C ALA A 42 -8.93 -9.23 8.70
N ALA A 43 -8.31 -10.07 9.53
CA ALA A 43 -8.19 -9.84 10.97
C ALA A 43 -7.43 -8.54 11.29
N CYS A 44 -6.33 -8.27 10.59
CA CYS A 44 -5.57 -7.03 10.76
C CYS A 44 -6.40 -5.78 10.39
N ALA A 45 -7.19 -5.87 9.31
CA ALA A 45 -8.03 -4.76 8.84
C ALA A 45 -9.15 -4.42 9.84
N GLU A 46 -9.84 -5.43 10.39
CA GLU A 46 -10.93 -5.24 11.36
C GLU A 46 -10.42 -4.74 12.72
N GLU A 47 -9.24 -5.19 13.15
CA GLU A 47 -8.68 -4.80 14.45
C GLU A 47 -7.83 -3.52 14.38
N GLY A 48 -7.59 -2.99 13.18
CA GLY A 48 -6.60 -1.92 12.97
C GLY A 48 -5.19 -2.32 13.42
N ARG A 49 -4.90 -3.62 13.46
CA ARG A 49 -3.61 -4.14 13.91
C ARG A 49 -2.59 -4.08 12.79
N ILE A 50 -1.38 -3.71 13.17
CA ILE A 50 -0.24 -3.78 12.27
C ILE A 50 0.17 -5.25 12.09
N PRO A 51 0.45 -5.70 10.84
CA PRO A 51 0.98 -7.03 10.59
C PRO A 51 2.23 -7.31 11.43
N ARG A 52 2.27 -8.49 12.05
CA ARG A 52 3.46 -8.98 12.75
C ARG A 52 4.62 -9.16 11.75
N PRO A 53 5.87 -9.05 12.23
CA PRO A 53 7.02 -9.39 11.39
C PRO A 53 6.85 -10.82 10.85
N PRO A 54 7.25 -11.11 9.59
CA PRO A 54 7.13 -12.45 9.03
C PRO A 54 7.95 -13.42 9.87
N VAL A 55 7.25 -14.36 10.53
CA VAL A 55 7.90 -15.44 11.28
C VAL A 55 8.46 -16.43 10.26
N VAL A 56 9.77 -16.64 10.26
CA VAL A 56 10.38 -17.71 9.47
C VAL A 56 9.92 -19.04 10.08
N ALA A 57 8.99 -19.72 9.42
CA ALA A 57 8.47 -21.00 9.87
C ALA A 57 9.60 -22.04 9.85
N GLY A 58 10.11 -22.42 11.04
CA GLY A 58 11.13 -23.46 11.17
C GLY A 58 11.87 -23.56 12.51
N ALA A 59 11.78 -22.58 13.42
CA ALA A 59 12.62 -22.59 14.63
C ALA A 59 11.89 -23.12 15.88
N VAL A 60 12.26 -24.33 16.32
CA VAL A 60 12.02 -24.82 17.69
C VAL A 60 12.99 -24.08 18.59
N GLY A 61 12.49 -23.08 19.32
CA GLY A 61 13.27 -22.00 19.93
C GLY A 61 14.35 -22.46 20.91
N THR A 62 15.60 -22.20 20.53
CA THR A 62 16.72 -22.05 21.48
C THR A 62 16.77 -20.59 21.98
N PRO A 63 17.35 -20.31 23.17
CA PRO A 63 17.43 -18.94 23.72
C PRO A 63 18.18 -17.93 22.82
N ALA A 64 18.99 -18.39 21.87
CA ALA A 64 19.62 -17.54 20.87
C ALA A 64 18.61 -17.05 19.80
N GLU A 65 17.66 -17.90 19.40
CA GLU A 65 16.65 -17.59 18.40
C GLU A 65 15.54 -16.68 18.94
N GLU A 66 15.22 -16.77 20.24
CA GLU A 66 14.32 -15.82 20.91
C GLU A 66 14.89 -14.40 20.94
N ASN A 67 16.19 -14.25 21.18
CA ASN A 67 16.86 -12.95 21.15
C ASN A 67 16.89 -12.35 19.74
N ASP A 68 17.15 -13.18 18.73
CA ASP A 68 17.12 -12.77 17.31
C ASP A 68 15.70 -12.39 16.87
N SER A 69 14.68 -13.08 17.38
CA SER A 69 13.27 -12.76 17.13
C SER A 69 12.85 -11.43 17.75
N ARG A 70 13.20 -11.18 19.01
CA ARG A 70 12.93 -9.89 19.70
C ARG A 70 13.64 -8.72 19.03
N ARG A 71 14.87 -8.95 18.57
CA ARG A 71 15.62 -7.93 17.83
C ARG A 71 14.94 -7.60 16.51
N ARG A 72 14.53 -8.60 15.73
CA ARG A 72 13.75 -8.40 14.49
C ARG A 72 12.42 -7.70 14.73
N GLU A 73 11.73 -8.03 15.82
CA GLU A 73 10.49 -7.34 16.21
C GLU A 73 10.74 -5.86 16.51
N GLY A 74 11.80 -5.53 17.25
CA GLY A 74 12.21 -4.15 17.51
C GLY A 74 12.61 -3.39 16.24
N GLU A 75 13.36 -4.03 15.33
CA GLU A 75 13.70 -3.47 14.01
C GLU A 75 12.43 -3.21 13.17
N TRP A 76 11.46 -4.13 13.19
CA TRP A 76 10.18 -3.98 12.50
C TRP A 76 9.33 -2.84 13.07
N GLU A 77 9.22 -2.74 14.40
CA GLU A 77 8.54 -1.63 15.06
C GLU A 77 9.20 -0.28 14.76
N ALA A 78 10.53 -0.25 14.64
CA ALA A 78 11.25 0.96 14.26
C ALA A 78 10.91 1.40 12.83
N VAL A 79 10.97 0.47 11.86
CA VAL A 79 10.60 0.73 10.47
C VAL A 79 9.16 1.21 10.38
N LEU A 80 8.25 0.53 11.08
CA LEU A 80 6.84 0.91 11.08
C LEU A 80 6.61 2.30 11.65
N ARG A 81 7.28 2.64 12.76
CA ARG A 81 7.15 3.95 13.40
C ARG A 81 7.68 5.05 12.49
N GLU A 82 8.82 4.81 11.85
CA GLU A 82 9.44 5.74 10.91
C GLU A 82 8.56 5.94 9.67
N LYS A 83 8.25 4.85 8.95
CA LYS A 83 7.49 4.88 7.70
C LYS A 83 6.03 5.24 7.90
N GLY A 84 5.41 4.75 8.98
CA GLY A 84 4.07 5.16 9.38
C GLY A 84 4.01 6.64 9.76
N GLY A 85 5.03 7.16 10.44
CA GLY A 85 5.15 8.59 10.74
C GLY A 85 5.35 9.44 9.49
N GLU A 86 6.14 8.97 8.51
CA GLU A 86 6.29 9.59 7.20
C GLU A 86 4.96 9.63 6.42
N LEU A 87 4.29 8.49 6.32
CA LEU A 87 3.00 8.38 5.64
C LEU A 87 1.94 9.27 6.30
N LYS A 88 1.90 9.32 7.64
CA LYS A 88 1.00 10.20 8.38
C LYS A 88 1.28 11.67 8.07
N ARG A 89 2.54 12.10 8.06
CA ARG A 89 2.91 13.49 7.70
C ARG A 89 2.47 13.86 6.29
N ILE A 90 2.64 12.93 5.34
CA ILE A 90 2.17 13.12 3.96
C ILE A 90 0.64 13.23 3.92
N TYR A 91 -0.07 12.34 4.64
CA TYR A 91 -1.53 12.34 4.70
C TYR A 91 -2.08 13.61 5.35
N ASP A 92 -1.47 14.07 6.45
CA ASP A 92 -1.83 15.31 7.15
C ASP A 92 -1.58 16.55 6.27
N ALA A 93 -0.70 16.46 5.27
CA ALA A 93 -0.41 17.51 4.29
C ALA A 93 -1.33 17.49 3.06
N VAL A 94 -2.23 16.49 2.92
CA VAL A 94 -3.19 16.44 1.82
C VAL A 94 -4.18 17.59 1.96
N GLU A 95 -4.24 18.47 0.95
CA GLU A 95 -5.14 19.62 0.95
C GLU A 95 -6.53 19.25 0.41
N PHE A 96 -6.58 18.33 -0.56
CA PHE A 96 -7.83 17.96 -1.23
C PHE A 96 -7.91 16.45 -1.48
N VAL A 97 -9.06 15.86 -1.13
CA VAL A 97 -9.41 14.49 -1.48
C VAL A 97 -10.44 14.52 -2.60
N LEU A 98 -10.09 13.96 -3.76
CA LEU A 98 -10.92 13.95 -4.96
C LEU A 98 -11.34 12.53 -5.31
N HIS A 99 -12.53 12.39 -5.87
CA HIS A 99 -13.00 11.11 -6.38
C HIS A 99 -13.14 11.18 -7.90
N VAL A 100 -12.58 10.20 -8.60
CA VAL A 100 -12.59 10.10 -10.06
C VAL A 100 -13.04 8.70 -10.46
N GLN A 101 -13.90 8.63 -11.47
CA GLN A 101 -14.38 7.36 -12.02
C GLN A 101 -13.43 6.80 -13.08
N GLU A 102 -13.56 5.51 -13.37
CA GLU A 102 -12.95 4.93 -14.57
C GLU A 102 -13.57 5.53 -15.85
N PRO A 103 -12.80 5.65 -16.95
CA PRO A 103 -11.41 5.23 -17.13
C PRO A 103 -10.37 6.26 -16.64
N TYR A 104 -10.82 7.38 -16.04
CA TYR A 104 -9.93 8.48 -15.69
C TYR A 104 -8.96 8.12 -14.58
N PHE A 105 -9.38 7.32 -13.60
CA PHE A 105 -8.48 6.85 -12.55
C PHE A 105 -7.31 6.05 -13.13
N THR A 106 -7.59 5.05 -13.98
CA THR A 106 -6.54 4.26 -14.65
C THR A 106 -5.60 5.12 -15.49
N GLN A 107 -6.13 6.13 -16.19
CA GLN A 107 -5.29 7.03 -16.99
C GLN A 107 -4.41 7.94 -16.14
N LEU A 108 -4.91 8.39 -14.99
CA LEU A 108 -4.16 9.20 -14.02
C LEU A 108 -3.06 8.38 -13.35
N SER A 109 -3.37 7.18 -12.87
CA SER A 109 -2.38 6.31 -12.24
C SER A 109 -1.27 5.88 -13.22
N ALA A 110 -1.59 5.75 -14.51
CA ALA A 110 -0.61 5.47 -15.55
C ALA A 110 0.22 6.69 -16.01
N GLY A 111 -0.08 7.91 -15.53
CA GLY A 111 0.57 9.15 -15.99
C GLY A 111 0.24 9.54 -17.44
N SER A 112 -0.69 8.84 -18.10
CA SER A 112 -1.12 9.11 -19.47
C SER A 112 -2.07 10.30 -19.58
N LYS A 113 -2.54 10.82 -18.45
CA LYS A 113 -3.43 11.98 -18.36
C LYS A 113 -3.03 12.87 -17.19
N ASN A 114 -3.05 14.18 -17.42
CA ASN A 114 -2.94 15.20 -16.37
C ASN A 114 -4.32 15.72 -15.98
N VAL A 115 -4.49 16.16 -14.73
CA VAL A 115 -5.70 16.84 -14.28
C VAL A 115 -5.54 18.34 -14.52
N GLU A 116 -6.38 18.90 -15.38
CA GLU A 116 -6.50 20.34 -15.58
C GLU A 116 -7.83 20.79 -15.00
N GLY A 117 -7.79 21.64 -13.98
CA GLY A 117 -9.00 22.15 -13.34
C GLY A 117 -9.75 23.10 -14.28
N ARG A 118 -10.98 22.75 -14.69
CA ARG A 118 -11.87 23.71 -15.37
C ARG A 118 -12.79 24.36 -14.35
N LEU A 119 -12.70 25.70 -14.26
CA LEU A 119 -13.54 26.59 -13.44
C LEU A 119 -13.89 25.98 -12.07
N ALA A 120 -12.96 26.08 -11.13
CA ALA A 120 -13.20 25.65 -9.77
C ALA A 120 -14.38 26.42 -9.14
N ALA A 121 -15.45 25.71 -8.79
CA ALA A 121 -16.48 26.22 -7.90
C ALA A 121 -16.14 25.81 -6.46
N GLY A 122 -16.20 26.74 -5.51
CA GLY A 122 -15.94 26.46 -4.09
C GLY A 122 -14.46 26.47 -3.70
N ASN A 123 -14.06 25.61 -2.75
CA ASN A 123 -12.73 25.64 -2.13
C ASN A 123 -11.57 25.25 -3.07
N TYR A 124 -11.87 24.68 -4.24
CA TYR A 124 -10.86 24.25 -5.21
C TYR A 124 -10.13 25.41 -5.91
N ASN A 125 -10.60 26.65 -5.74
CA ASN A 125 -9.91 27.86 -6.17
C ASN A 125 -8.56 28.08 -5.46
N ARG A 126 -8.32 27.35 -4.36
CA ARG A 126 -7.08 27.42 -3.58
C ARG A 126 -6.04 26.40 -4.00
N ILE A 127 -6.35 25.53 -4.96
CA ILE A 127 -5.36 24.59 -5.49
C ILE A 127 -4.27 25.43 -6.19
N THR A 128 -3.05 25.32 -5.69
CA THR A 128 -1.88 26.01 -6.22
C THR A 128 -0.78 25.01 -6.55
N GLN A 129 0.27 25.48 -7.25
CA GLN A 129 1.49 24.70 -7.41
C GLN A 129 1.99 24.20 -6.05
N GLY A 130 2.38 22.92 -5.99
CA GLY A 130 2.82 22.25 -4.77
C GLY A 130 1.69 21.68 -3.91
N SER A 131 0.42 21.93 -4.24
CA SER A 131 -0.70 21.33 -3.50
C SER A 131 -0.76 19.82 -3.71
N LEU A 132 -0.98 19.09 -2.61
CA LEU A 132 -1.13 17.63 -2.62
C LEU A 132 -2.60 17.23 -2.77
N LEU A 133 -2.88 16.44 -3.81
CA LEU A 133 -4.20 15.93 -4.17
C LEU A 133 -4.26 14.41 -3.97
N LEU A 134 -5.24 13.92 -3.21
CA LEU A 134 -5.46 12.50 -2.99
C LEU A 134 -6.69 12.01 -3.78
N PHE A 135 -6.47 11.28 -4.85
CA PHE A 135 -7.51 10.68 -5.68
C PHE A 135 -7.92 9.31 -5.17
N ASN A 136 -9.23 9.09 -5.05
CA ASN A 136 -9.84 7.81 -4.64
C ASN A 136 -9.26 7.24 -3.33
N LYS A 137 -8.70 8.12 -2.48
CA LYS A 137 -8.01 7.77 -1.23
C LYS A 137 -6.79 6.85 -1.42
N CYS A 138 -6.22 6.77 -2.62
CA CYS A 138 -5.13 5.84 -2.92
C CYS A 138 -4.06 6.36 -3.87
N LEU A 139 -4.32 7.40 -4.65
CA LEU A 139 -3.34 8.01 -5.56
C LEU A 139 -3.05 9.44 -5.13
N LEU A 140 -1.83 9.69 -4.66
CA LEU A 140 -1.36 11.02 -4.28
C LEU A 140 -0.61 11.66 -5.46
N LEU A 141 -1.03 12.86 -5.85
CA LEU A 141 -0.38 13.65 -6.90
C LEU A 141 -0.09 15.07 -6.39
N GLU A 142 1.02 15.65 -6.84
CA GLU A 142 1.37 17.04 -6.59
C GLU A 142 1.02 17.89 -7.83
N VAL A 143 0.55 19.11 -7.61
CA VAL A 143 0.27 20.06 -8.69
C VAL A 143 1.57 20.69 -9.18
N GLU A 144 1.96 20.40 -10.42
CA GLU A 144 3.09 21.06 -11.07
C GLU A 144 2.69 22.45 -11.62
N GLY A 145 3.64 23.39 -11.58
CA GLY A 145 3.50 24.70 -12.22
C GLY A 145 3.67 24.59 -13.74
N SER A 146 2.85 25.30 -14.49
CA SER A 146 2.94 25.43 -15.95
C SER A 146 4.16 26.21 -16.40
#